data_AF-A0A6A4GY61-F1
#
_entry.id   AF-A0A6A4GY61-F1
#
_cell.length_a   1.000
_cell.length_b   1.000
_cell.length_c   1.000
_cell.angle_alpha   90.00
_cell.angle_beta   90.00
_cell.angle_gamma   90.00
#
_symmetry.space_group_name_H-M   'P 1'
#
loop_
_entity.id
_entity.type
_entity.pdbx_description
1 polymer ?
#
loop_
_entity_poly.entity_id
_entity_poly.type
_entity_poly.pdbx_seq_one_letter_code
_entity_poly.pdbx_strand_id
1 'polypeptide(L)'
;FASAIGTNHAPSTAELKSLKAHLVPLQLELCRLETEIDPVHSLLTGLLLEKRQVANYIEAHKALASPVRRIPTETLAEIFIQCLPTEPSYTKPSLSHPSWKQN
;
A
#
# COMPACT_ATOMS: atom_id res chain seq x y z
N PHE A 1 5.78 30.40 27.25
CA PHE A 1 6.73 29.98 26.19
C PHE A 1 6.12 29.93 24.79
N ALA A 2 4.81 29.63 24.61
CA ALA A 2 4.20 29.52 23.28
C ALA A 2 4.45 30.74 22.35
N SER A 3 4.45 31.96 22.89
CA SER A 3 4.74 33.20 22.14
C SER A 3 6.20 33.37 21.71
N ALA A 4 7.13 32.61 22.31
CA ALA A 4 8.55 32.65 21.98
C ALA A 4 8.97 31.54 21.00
N ILE A 5 8.11 30.53 20.77
CA ILE A 5 8.36 29.45 19.81
C ILE A 5 8.36 30.02 18.40
N GLY A 6 9.40 29.71 17.61
CA GLY A 6 9.56 30.22 16.24
C GLY A 6 10.13 31.64 16.15
N THR A 7 10.68 32.18 17.24
CA THR A 7 11.33 33.52 17.27
C THR A 7 12.83 33.41 17.53
N ASN A 8 13.58 34.50 17.28
CA ASN A 8 15.02 34.59 17.59
C ASN A 8 15.31 34.90 19.07
N HIS A 9 14.33 34.75 19.97
CA HIS A 9 14.51 35.04 21.39
C HIS A 9 15.47 34.03 22.04
N ALA A 10 16.57 34.52 22.62
CA ALA A 10 17.51 33.71 23.38
C ALA A 10 17.05 33.57 24.85
N PRO A 11 16.68 32.37 25.33
CA PRO A 11 16.22 32.19 26.70
C PRO A 11 17.34 32.45 27.72
N SER A 12 17.00 33.12 28.81
CA SER A 12 17.84 33.20 30.00
C SER A 12 17.97 31.84 30.70
N THR A 13 18.94 31.73 31.61
CA THR A 13 19.18 30.50 32.40
C THR A 13 17.97 30.11 33.26
N ALA A 14 17.25 31.08 33.82
CA ALA A 14 16.05 30.85 34.61
C ALA A 14 14.88 30.35 33.74
N GLU A 15 14.68 30.95 32.57
CA GLU A 15 13.67 30.51 31.60
C GLU A 15 13.96 29.11 31.10
N LEU A 16 15.23 28.78 30.84
CA LEU A 16 15.66 27.45 30.41
C LEU A 16 15.39 26.39 31.49
N LYS A 17 15.59 26.73 32.78
CA LYS A 17 15.24 25.85 33.90
C LYS A 17 13.73 25.61 33.98
N SER A 18 12.93 26.68 33.87
CA SER A 18 11.47 26.60 33.89
C SER A 18 10.93 25.80 32.70
N LEU A 19 11.48 26.00 31.50
CA LEU A 19 11.12 25.26 30.30
C LEU A 19 11.40 23.76 30.46
N LYS A 20 12.60 23.40 30.93
CA LYS A 20 12.96 21.98 31.18
C LYS A 20 12.00 21.34 32.18
N ALA A 21 11.68 22.02 33.28
CA ALA A 21 10.71 21.51 34.25
C ALA A 21 9.31 21.29 33.64
N HIS A 22 8.91 22.15 32.71
CA HIS A 22 7.63 22.03 32.02
C HIS A 22 7.61 20.89 30.98
N LEU A 23 8.74 20.57 30.37
CA LEU A 23 8.85 19.50 29.37
C LEU A 23 8.85 18.09 29.99
N VAL A 24 9.36 17.92 31.21
CA VAL A 24 9.42 16.62 31.89
C VAL A 24 8.07 15.89 31.92
N PRO A 25 6.95 16.48 32.38
CA PRO A 25 5.66 15.79 32.40
C PRO A 25 5.13 15.48 30.99
N LEU A 26 5.41 16.34 30.00
CA LEU A 26 5.00 16.11 28.61
C LEU A 26 5.76 14.94 27.97
N GLN A 27 7.05 14.82 28.26
CA GLN A 27 7.87 13.69 27.82
C GLN A 27 7.42 12.37 28.45
N LEU A 28 7.03 12.40 29.73
CA LEU A 28 6.48 11.23 30.40
C LEU A 28 5.15 10.79 29.77
N GLU A 29 4.26 11.74 29.49
CA GLU A 29 2.98 11.44 28.83
C GLU A 29 3.18 10.91 27.42
N LEU A 30 4.12 11.46 26.66
CA LEU A 30 4.48 10.93 25.34
C LEU A 30 4.98 9.49 25.44
N CYS A 31 5.89 9.21 26.37
CA CYS A 31 6.42 7.85 26.59
C CYS A 31 5.32 6.86 26.99
N ARG A 32 4.35 7.30 27.81
CA ARG A 32 3.17 6.50 28.16
C ARG A 32 2.35 6.15 26.91
N LEU A 33 2.07 7.14 26.07
CA LEU A 33 1.32 6.93 24.82
C LEU A 33 2.04 5.99 23.87
N GLU A 34 3.36 6.15 23.68
CA GLU A 34 4.17 5.26 22.86
C GLU A 34 4.13 3.81 23.37
N THR A 35 4.23 3.63 24.69
CA THR A 35 4.17 2.30 25.34
C THR A 35 2.80 1.63 25.16
N GLU A 36 1.72 2.40 24.99
CA GLU A 36 0.38 1.87 24.71
C GLU A 36 0.16 1.61 23.22
N ILE A 37 0.71 2.45 22.34
CA ILE A 37 0.54 2.35 20.89
C ILE A 37 1.34 1.17 20.30
N ASP A 38 2.60 1.02 20.70
CA ASP A 38 3.51 0.04 20.09
C ASP A 38 3.01 -1.42 20.18
N PRO A 39 2.49 -1.89 21.35
CA PRO A 39 1.95 -3.24 21.46
C PRO A 39 0.71 -3.43 20.59
N VAL A 40 -0.19 -2.45 20.54
CA VAL A 40 -1.42 -2.50 19.74
C VAL A 40 -1.09 -2.54 18.26
N HIS A 41 -0.14 -1.72 17.81
CA HIS A 41 0.31 -1.70 16.42
C HIS A 41 0.98 -3.04 16.02
N SER A 42 1.78 -3.62 16.93
CA SER A 42 2.42 -4.91 16.72
C SER A 42 1.39 -6.04 16.61
N LEU A 43 0.39 -6.06 17.50
CA LEU A 43 -0.72 -7.02 17.46
C LEU A 43 -1.52 -6.89 16.15
N LEU A 44 -1.89 -5.67 15.77
CA LEU A 44 -2.62 -5.40 14.53
C LEU A 44 -1.84 -5.90 13.31
N THR A 45 -0.53 -5.63 13.27
CA THR A 45 0.35 -6.07 12.18
C THR A 45 0.39 -7.60 12.08
N GLY A 46 0.48 -8.29 13.21
CA GLY A 46 0.42 -9.76 13.27
C GLY A 46 -0.90 -10.31 12.73
N LEU A 47 -2.04 -9.77 13.19
CA LEU A 47 -3.36 -10.21 12.74
C LEU A 47 -3.59 -9.95 11.24
N LEU A 48 -3.09 -8.83 10.71
CA LEU A 48 -3.18 -8.54 9.28
C LEU A 48 -2.35 -9.52 8.43
N LEU A 49 -1.18 -9.93 8.94
CA LEU A 49 -0.37 -10.95 8.28
C LEU A 49 -1.08 -12.30 8.25
N GLU A 50 -1.60 -12.75 9.40
CA GLU A 50 -2.34 -14.02 9.50
C GLU A 50 -3.58 -14.02 8.60
N LYS A 51 -4.38 -12.94 8.65
CA LYS A 51 -5.54 -12.76 7.76
C LYS A 51 -5.15 -12.92 6.29
N ARG A 52 -4.03 -12.31 5.87
CA ARG A 52 -3.56 -12.40 4.48
C ARG A 52 -3.17 -13.84 4.13
N GLN A 53 -2.47 -14.54 5.00
CA GLN A 53 -2.06 -15.93 4.77
C GLN A 53 -3.28 -16.85 4.62
N VAL A 54 -4.26 -16.73 5.52
CA VAL A 54 -5.51 -17.51 5.46
C VAL A 54 -6.29 -17.19 4.17
N ALA A 55 -6.42 -15.92 3.82
CA ALA A 55 -7.11 -15.51 2.59
C ALA A 55 -6.44 -16.10 1.34
N ASN A 56 -5.11 -16.04 1.26
CA ASN A 56 -4.35 -16.62 0.15
C ASN A 56 -4.53 -18.13 0.06
N TYR A 57 -4.52 -18.82 1.20
CA TYR A 57 -4.75 -20.26 1.25
C TYR A 57 -6.15 -20.63 0.74
N ILE A 58 -7.18 -19.93 1.22
CA ILE A 58 -8.57 -20.12 0.77
C ILE A 58 -8.67 -19.92 -0.74
N GLU A 59 -8.08 -18.84 -1.27
CA GLU A 59 -8.18 -18.53 -2.69
C GLU A 59 -7.47 -19.57 -3.56
N ALA A 60 -6.30 -20.07 -3.14
CA ALA A 60 -5.61 -21.15 -3.84
C ALA A 60 -6.47 -22.42 -3.92
N HIS A 61 -7.18 -22.77 -2.84
CA HIS A 61 -8.05 -23.94 -2.81
C HIS A 61 -9.32 -23.74 -3.63
N LYS A 62 -9.92 -22.54 -3.61
CA LYS A 62 -11.03 -22.19 -4.49
C LYS A 62 -10.62 -22.28 -5.96
N ALA A 63 -9.45 -21.76 -6.31
CA ALA A 63 -8.92 -21.85 -7.66
C ALA A 63 -8.72 -23.31 -8.09
N LEU A 64 -8.23 -24.19 -7.19
CA LEU A 64 -8.13 -25.63 -7.43
C LEU A 64 -9.49 -26.30 -7.64
N ALA A 65 -10.49 -25.92 -6.85
CA ALA A 65 -11.85 -26.45 -6.95
C ALA A 65 -12.67 -25.84 -8.11
N SER A 66 -12.12 -24.86 -8.83
CA SER A 66 -12.82 -24.15 -9.89
C SER A 66 -13.29 -25.11 -10.99
N PRO A 67 -14.55 -25.00 -11.47
CA PRO A 67 -15.08 -25.85 -12.52
C PRO A 67 -14.23 -25.88 -13.79
N VAL A 68 -13.54 -24.77 -14.11
CA VAL A 68 -12.67 -24.69 -15.29
C VAL A 68 -11.55 -25.74 -15.28
N ARG A 69 -11.05 -26.13 -14.10
CA ARG A 69 -10.00 -27.16 -13.96
C ARG A 69 -10.53 -28.58 -14.17
N ARG A 70 -11.85 -28.77 -14.29
CA ARG A 70 -12.49 -30.07 -14.56
C ARG A 70 -12.90 -30.22 -16.03
N ILE A 71 -12.78 -29.18 -16.84
CA ILE A 71 -13.11 -29.22 -18.26
C ILE A 71 -11.97 -29.97 -18.98
N PRO A 72 -12.28 -30.98 -19.82
CA PRO A 72 -11.28 -31.62 -20.67
C PRO A 72 -10.55 -30.58 -21.54
N THR A 73 -9.26 -30.76 -21.75
CA THR A 73 -8.42 -29.80 -22.48
C THR A 73 -8.96 -29.53 -23.88
N GLU A 74 -9.51 -30.54 -24.54
CA GLU A 74 -10.11 -30.48 -25.86
C GLU A 74 -11.36 -29.61 -25.87
N THR A 75 -12.24 -29.77 -24.87
CA THR A 75 -13.43 -28.94 -24.71
C THR A 75 -13.05 -27.49 -24.42
N LEU A 76 -12.03 -27.28 -23.59
CA LEU A 76 -11.55 -25.94 -23.29
C LEU A 76 -10.92 -25.27 -24.53
N ALA A 77 -10.14 -26.00 -25.31
CA ALA A 77 -9.55 -25.52 -26.56
C ALA A 77 -10.63 -25.18 -27.61
N GLU A 78 -11.67 -26.01 -27.74
CA GLU A 78 -12.80 -25.75 -28.63
C GLU A 78 -13.53 -24.45 -28.26
N ILE A 79 -13.78 -24.22 -26.96
CA ILE A 79 -14.36 -22.94 -26.49
C ILE A 79 -13.50 -21.75 -26.95
N PHE A 80 -12.17 -21.84 -26.79
CA PHE A 80 -11.28 -20.76 -27.22
C PHE A 80 -11.35 -20.53 -28.75
N ILE A 81 -11.35 -21.60 -29.56
CA ILE A 81 -11.45 -21.50 -31.02
C ILE A 81 -12.77 -20.82 -31.42
N GLN A 82 -13.88 -21.22 -30.81
CA GLN A 82 -15.21 -20.65 -31.09
C GLN A 82 -15.36 -19.19 -30.63
N CYS A 83 -14.53 -18.74 -29.68
CA CYS A 83 -14.52 -17.35 -29.21
C CYS A 83 -13.57 -16.44 -30.01
N LEU A 84 -12.82 -16.95 -30.98
CA LEU A 84 -11.95 -16.11 -31.82
C LEU A 84 -12.80 -15.26 -32.77
N PRO A 85 -12.45 -13.97 -32.97
CA PRO A 85 -13.06 -13.16 -34.00
C PRO A 85 -12.86 -13.81 -35.37
N THR A 86 -13.95 -13.93 -36.14
CA THR A 86 -13.90 -14.45 -37.52
C THR A 86 -13.10 -13.53 -38.44
N GLU A 87 -13.00 -12.24 -38.09
CA GLU A 87 -12.17 -11.28 -38.81
C GLU A 87 -11.03 -10.75 -37.94
N PRO A 88 -9.79 -10.70 -38.45
CA PRO A 88 -8.67 -10.15 -37.72
C PRO A 88 -8.87 -8.65 -37.47
N SER A 89 -9.14 -8.28 -36.21
CA SER A 89 -9.12 -6.88 -35.75
C SER A 89 -7.66 -6.39 -35.58
N TYR A 90 -6.81 -6.63 -36.56
CA TYR A 90 -5.54 -5.91 -36.64
C TYR A 90 -5.82 -4.65 -37.46
N THR A 91 -6.05 -3.52 -36.77
CA THR A 91 -5.77 -2.23 -37.38
C THR A 91 -4.30 -2.25 -37.77
N LYS A 92 -4.04 -2.41 -39.07
CA LYS A 92 -2.70 -2.24 -39.63
C LYS A 92 -2.17 -0.91 -39.09
N PRO A 93 -1.02 -0.88 -38.40
CA PRO A 93 -0.39 0.39 -38.09
C PRO A 93 -0.23 1.11 -39.42
N SER A 94 -0.95 2.21 -39.61
CA SER A 94 -0.77 3.01 -40.81
C SER A 94 0.69 3.43 -40.78
N LEU A 95 1.46 3.01 -41.79
CA LEU A 95 2.76 3.58 -42.08
C LEU A 95 2.55 5.01 -42.58
N SER A 96 2.01 5.88 -41.73
CA SER A 96 2.14 7.31 -41.93
C SER A 96 3.59 7.63 -41.63
N HIS A 97 4.34 7.82 -42.72
CA HIS A 97 5.69 8.36 -42.77
C HIS A 97 5.94 9.37 -41.63
N PRO A 98 6.98 9.22 -40.79
CA PRO A 98 7.36 10.27 -39.86
C PRO A 98 7.86 11.47 -40.67
N SER A 99 7.12 12.58 -40.62
CA SER A 99 7.45 13.86 -41.24
C SER A 99 8.54 14.61 -40.45
N TRP A 100 9.62 13.95 -40.07
CA TRP A 100 10.77 14.61 -39.43
C TRP A 100 11.80 15.02 -40.48
N LYS A 101 11.40 15.89 -41.41
CA LYS A 101 12.32 16.78 -42.13
C LYS A 101 11.63 18.11 -42.39
N GLN A 102 12.38 19.18 -42.08
CA GLN A 102 12.06 20.62 -42.18
C GLN A 102 11.19 21.08 -40.99
N ASN A 103 11.65 21.93 -40.05
CA ASN A 103 12.69 22.96 -40.08
C ASN A 103 13.43 23.07 -38.73
#